data_AF-A0A9L0JW79-F1
#
_entry.id   AF-A0A9L0JW79-F1
#
_cell.length_a   1.000
_cell.length_b   1.000
_cell.length_c   1.000
_cell.angle_alpha   90.00
_cell.angle_beta   90.00
_cell.angle_gamma   90.00
#
_symmetry.space_group_name_H-M   'P 1'
#
loop_
_entity.id
_entity.type
_entity.pdbx_description
1 polymer ?
#
loop_
_entity_poly.entity_id
_entity_poly.type
_entity_poly.pdbx_seq_one_letter_code
_entity_poly.pdbx_strand_id
1 'polypeptide(L)'
;MRQKHYLEAAARQLRDSCPGQARYLLWAYSSSHDDKSAFEGTCPYCFQLLVLDNFRVRLKPKPKMTPRIQKLLNREARNYTLSFKEAKIVKKYKDSKSVLNTYIWTVNTHLLREECEQNKETLLSTKNVA
;
A
#
# COMPACT_ATOMS: atom_id res chain seq x y z
N MET A 1 26.83 3.93 3.36
CA MET A 1 25.87 3.72 4.48
C MET A 1 25.64 4.97 5.33
N ARG A 2 26.65 5.73 5.78
CA ARG A 2 26.47 6.88 6.69
C ARG A 2 25.68 8.08 6.12
N GLN A 3 25.87 8.38 4.83
CA GLN A 3 25.21 9.50 4.15
C GLN A 3 23.70 9.28 3.95
N LYS A 4 23.27 8.01 3.77
CA LYS A 4 21.86 7.60 3.60
C LYS A 4 21.02 8.02 4.81
N HIS A 5 21.44 7.57 5.99
CA HIS A 5 20.76 7.87 7.25
C HIS A 5 20.79 9.36 7.60
N TYR A 6 21.83 10.08 7.18
CA TYR A 6 21.93 11.52 7.40
C TYR A 6 20.88 12.29 6.60
N LEU A 7 20.73 12.01 5.30
CA LEU A 7 19.74 12.68 4.45
C LEU A 7 18.31 12.37 4.90
N GLU A 8 18.05 11.12 5.29
CA GLU A 8 16.76 10.70 5.85
C GLU A 8 16.43 11.46 7.16
N ALA A 9 17.37 11.49 8.10
CA ALA A 9 17.19 12.16 9.38
C ALA A 9 16.95 13.67 9.20
N ALA A 10 17.73 14.30 8.31
CA ALA A 10 17.56 15.71 7.97
C ALA A 10 16.19 15.98 7.33
N ALA A 11 15.74 15.14 6.41
CA ALA A 11 14.42 15.28 5.78
C ALA A 11 13.27 15.13 6.80
N ARG A 12 13.39 14.22 7.78
CA ARG A 12 12.40 14.07 8.86
C ARG A 12 12.32 15.31 9.75
N GLN A 13 13.45 15.94 10.08
CA GLN A 13 13.50 17.15 10.90
C GLN A 13 12.94 18.38 10.16
N LEU A 14 13.20 18.49 8.85
CA LEU A 14 12.75 19.61 8.04
C LEU A 14 11.31 19.47 7.54
N ARG A 15 10.64 18.34 7.81
CA ARG A 15 9.30 18.04 7.28
C ARG A 15 8.28 19.14 7.58
N ASP A 16 8.24 19.60 8.83
CA ASP A 16 7.22 20.52 9.31
C ASP A 16 7.62 21.99 9.16
N SER A 17 8.93 22.28 9.21
CA SER A 17 9.47 23.65 9.08
C SER A 17 9.68 24.07 7.62
N CYS A 18 10.20 23.18 6.78
CA CYS A 18 10.60 23.45 5.40
C CYS A 18 10.31 22.23 4.49
N PRO A 19 9.03 21.97 4.16
CA PRO A 19 8.63 20.78 3.42
C PRO A 19 9.26 20.69 2.02
N GLY A 20 9.57 21.83 1.38
CA GLY A 20 10.27 21.85 0.10
C GLY A 20 11.71 21.29 0.18
N GLN A 21 12.45 21.64 1.23
CA GLN A 21 13.80 21.12 1.46
C GLN A 21 13.77 19.64 1.83
N ALA A 22 12.80 19.23 2.66
CA ALA A 22 12.61 17.82 3.00
C ALA A 22 12.38 16.95 1.75
N ARG A 23 11.53 17.41 0.81
CA ARG A 23 11.31 16.72 -0.47
C ARG A 23 12.57 16.66 -1.33
N TYR A 24 13.33 17.75 -1.41
CA TYR A 24 14.56 17.80 -2.18
C TYR A 24 15.60 16.81 -1.66
N LEU A 25 15.77 16.71 -0.33
CA LEU A 25 16.67 15.74 0.29
C LEU A 25 16.25 14.30 0.01
N LEU A 26 14.95 14.00 0.03
CA LEU A 26 14.42 12.68 -0.29
C LEU A 26 14.52 12.32 -1.78
N TRP A 27 14.37 13.30 -2.67
CA TRP A 27 14.66 13.12 -4.08
C TRP A 27 16.14 12.79 -4.29
N ALA A 28 17.05 13.57 -3.70
CA ALA A 28 18.50 13.34 -3.79
C ALA A 28 18.90 11.98 -3.23
N TYR A 29 18.26 11.55 -2.13
CA TYR A 29 18.42 10.20 -1.57
C TYR A 29 18.03 9.12 -2.58
N SER A 30 16.92 9.30 -3.29
CA SER A 30 16.36 8.33 -4.24
C SER A 30 17.12 8.30 -5.57
N SER A 31 17.62 9.44 -6.05
CA SER A 31 18.37 9.54 -7.31
C SER A 31 19.81 9.02 -7.21
N SER A 32 20.37 8.94 -6.01
CA SER A 32 21.74 8.45 -5.79
C SER A 32 21.85 6.93 -5.69
N HIS A 33 20.73 6.18 -5.75
CA HIS A 33 20.71 4.74 -5.53
C HIS A 33 19.79 4.02 -6.52
N ASP A 34 20.32 3.01 -7.21
CA ASP A 34 19.58 2.13 -8.15
C ASP A 34 18.67 1.10 -7.45
N ASP A 35 18.77 0.99 -6.12
CA ASP A 35 17.92 0.12 -5.33
C ASP A 35 16.50 0.69 -5.35
N LYS A 36 15.57 -0.04 -5.97
CA LYS A 36 14.11 0.22 -5.97
C LYS A 36 13.48 0.19 -4.57
N SER A 37 14.28 0.30 -3.50
CA SER A 37 13.81 0.57 -2.16
C SER A 37 13.34 2.03 -2.10
N ALA A 38 12.18 2.29 -2.69
CA ALA A 38 11.40 3.48 -2.39
C ALA A 38 11.32 3.55 -0.86
N PHE A 39 11.85 4.63 -0.30
CA PHE A 39 11.95 4.81 1.14
C PHE A 39 10.59 4.50 1.80
N GLU A 40 10.63 3.63 2.81
CA GLU A 40 9.42 3.12 3.42
C GLU A 40 8.68 4.25 4.14
N GLY A 41 7.61 4.75 3.52
CA GLY A 41 6.87 5.92 4.02
C GLY A 41 7.18 7.24 3.30
N THR A 42 7.62 7.21 2.04
CA THR A 42 7.67 8.40 1.17
C THR A 42 6.96 8.16 -0.16
N CYS A 43 6.35 9.22 -0.72
CA CYS A 43 5.80 9.18 -2.06
C CYS A 43 6.90 9.02 -3.12
N PRO A 44 6.83 8.01 -4.02
CA PRO A 44 7.81 7.88 -5.10
C PRO A 44 7.71 9.01 -6.14
N TYR A 45 6.61 9.76 -6.19
CA TYR A 45 6.41 10.83 -7.19
C TYR A 45 6.76 12.22 -6.65
N CYS A 46 6.28 12.54 -5.45
CA CYS A 46 6.44 13.89 -4.89
C CYS A 46 7.43 13.97 -3.74
N PHE A 47 8.04 12.83 -3.36
CA PHE A 47 9.03 12.73 -2.29
C PHE A 47 8.53 13.31 -0.95
N GLN A 48 7.21 13.35 -0.74
CA GLN A 48 6.60 13.74 0.52
C GLN A 48 6.63 12.56 1.49
N LEU A 49 7.04 12.79 2.75
CA LEU A 49 6.88 11.79 3.80
C LEU A 49 5.40 11.50 4.06
N LEU A 50 5.04 10.23 3.94
CA LEU A 50 3.75 9.65 4.34
C LEU A 50 3.75 9.49 5.86
N VAL A 51 3.27 10.51 6.56
CA VAL A 51 2.96 10.46 8.00
C VAL A 51 1.47 10.24 8.16
N LEU A 52 1.04 9.42 9.12
CA LEU A 52 -0.35 8.96 9.32
C LEU A 52 -1.42 10.06 9.17
N ASP A 53 -1.10 11.32 9.45
CA ASP A 53 -2.02 12.46 9.38
C ASP A 53 -2.08 13.19 8.01
N ASN A 54 -1.10 12.98 7.13
CA ASN A 54 -0.97 13.71 5.85
C ASN A 54 -1.41 12.90 4.62
N PHE A 55 -1.88 11.68 4.82
CA PHE A 55 -2.40 10.83 3.75
C PHE A 55 -3.78 10.29 4.08
N ARG A 56 -4.67 10.26 3.08
CA ARG A 56 -5.96 9.56 3.22
C ARG A 56 -5.76 8.11 2.86
N VAL A 57 -6.14 7.23 3.77
CA VAL A 57 -6.21 5.79 3.51
C VAL A 57 -7.62 5.43 3.11
N ARG A 58 -7.79 4.82 1.94
CA ARG A 58 -9.05 4.23 1.51
C ARG A 58 -8.86 2.75 1.27
N LEU A 59 -9.44 1.92 2.12
CA LEU A 59 -9.53 0.49 1.85
C LEU A 59 -10.52 0.27 0.71
N LYS A 60 -10.06 -0.33 -0.38
CA LYS A 60 -10.92 -0.86 -1.44
C LYS A 60 -11.12 -2.35 -1.15
N PRO A 61 -12.28 -2.74 -0.59
CA PRO A 61 -12.51 -4.13 -0.23
C PRO A 61 -12.53 -5.02 -1.48
N LYS A 62 -12.14 -6.28 -1.30
CA LYS A 62 -12.34 -7.32 -2.32
C LYS A 62 -13.84 -7.33 -2.71
N PRO A 63 -14.18 -7.49 -4.00
CA PRO A 63 -15.57 -7.58 -4.42
C PRO A 63 -16.33 -8.61 -3.58
N LYS A 64 -17.56 -8.29 -3.17
CA LYS A 64 -18.38 -9.22 -2.37
C LYS A 64 -18.61 -10.52 -3.14
N MET A 65 -18.59 -11.65 -2.42
CA MET A 65 -18.92 -12.94 -3.01
C MET A 65 -20.39 -12.95 -3.42
N THR A 66 -20.65 -12.98 -4.72
CA THR A 66 -22.02 -13.07 -5.25
C THR A 66 -22.44 -14.54 -5.35
N PRO A 67 -23.75 -14.86 -5.31
CA PRO A 67 -24.22 -16.24 -5.45
C PRO A 67 -23.73 -16.92 -6.74
N ARG A 68 -23.57 -16.15 -7.82
CA ARG A 68 -23.00 -16.63 -9.09
C ARG A 68 -21.55 -17.06 -8.93
N ILE A 69 -20.71 -16.24 -8.29
CA ILE A 69 -19.30 -16.56 -8.05
C ILE A 69 -19.20 -17.77 -7.12
N GLN A 70 -20.01 -17.83 -6.07
CA GLN A 70 -20.02 -18.97 -5.15
C GLN A 70 -20.39 -20.29 -5.85
N LYS A 71 -21.40 -20.27 -6.74
CA LYS A 71 -21.75 -21.45 -7.55
C LYS A 71 -20.61 -21.90 -8.47
N LEU A 72 -19.91 -20.96 -9.10
CA LEU A 72 -18.78 -21.28 -9.98
C LEU A 72 -17.58 -21.82 -9.19
N LEU A 73 -17.27 -21.25 -8.02
CA LEU A 73 -16.25 -21.75 -7.11
C LEU A 73 -16.57 -23.17 -6.62
N ASN A 74 -17.84 -23.44 -6.27
CA ASN A 74 -18.26 -24.78 -5.84
C ASN A 74 -18.18 -25.81 -6.98
N ARG A 75 -18.43 -25.40 -8.23
CA ARG A 75 -18.26 -26.27 -9.42
C ARG A 75 -16.79 -26.57 -9.67
N GLU A 76 -15.94 -25.55 -9.61
CA GLU A 76 -14.49 -25.70 -9.76
C GLU A 76 -13.90 -26.60 -8.66
N ALA A 77 -14.34 -26.46 -7.41
CA ALA A 77 -13.92 -27.30 -6.28
C ALA A 77 -14.33 -28.77 -6.44
N ARG A 78 -15.38 -29.04 -7.22
CA ARG A 78 -15.82 -30.40 -7.59
C ARG A 78 -15.19 -30.88 -8.92
N ASN A 79 -14.21 -30.15 -9.46
CA ASN A 79 -13.50 -30.43 -10.71
C ASN A 79 -14.40 -30.47 -11.97
N TYR A 80 -15.52 -29.73 -11.98
CA TYR A 80 -16.32 -29.57 -13.19
C TYR A 80 -15.66 -28.59 -14.17
N THR A 81 -15.71 -28.91 -15.45
CA THR A 81 -15.21 -28.04 -16.52
C THR A 81 -16.03 -26.76 -16.60
N LEU A 82 -15.38 -25.61 -16.39
CA LEU A 82 -15.99 -24.29 -16.55
C LEU A 82 -15.82 -23.79 -17.99
N SER A 83 -16.79 -23.02 -18.49
CA SER A 83 -16.61 -22.31 -19.75
C SER A 83 -15.54 -21.22 -19.62
N PHE A 84 -14.94 -20.81 -20.75
CA PHE A 84 -13.92 -19.74 -20.76
C PHE A 84 -14.40 -18.44 -20.07
N LYS A 85 -15.67 -18.07 -20.28
CA LYS A 85 -16.28 -16.88 -19.66
C LYS A 85 -16.40 -17.04 -18.14
N GLU A 86 -16.80 -18.21 -17.66
CA GLU A 86 -16.94 -18.51 -16.24
C GLU A 86 -15.57 -18.60 -15.54
N ALA A 87 -14.61 -19.27 -16.16
CA ALA A 87 -13.23 -19.35 -15.67
C ALA A 87 -12.60 -17.95 -15.55
N LYS A 88 -12.85 -17.05 -16.51
CA LYS A 88 -12.41 -15.65 -16.44
C LYS A 88 -13.00 -14.89 -15.25
N ILE A 89 -14.27 -15.12 -14.93
CA ILE A 89 -14.94 -14.51 -13.76
C ILE A 89 -14.32 -15.02 -12.46
N VAL A 90 -14.14 -16.33 -12.34
CA VAL A 90 -13.55 -16.96 -11.16
C VAL A 90 -12.11 -16.50 -10.95
N LYS A 91 -11.31 -16.49 -12.01
CA LYS A 91 -9.93 -15.98 -11.98
C LYS A 91 -9.89 -14.52 -11.52
N LYS A 92 -10.72 -13.64 -12.12
CA LYS A 92 -10.82 -12.23 -11.70
C LYS A 92 -11.18 -12.09 -10.22
N TYR A 93 -12.07 -12.94 -9.70
CA TYR A 93 -12.45 -12.92 -8.29
C TYR A 93 -11.33 -13.42 -7.36
N LYS A 94 -10.63 -14.50 -7.74
CA LYS A 94 -9.49 -15.03 -6.98
C LYS A 94 -8.35 -14.01 -6.91
N ASP A 95 -8.02 -13.42 -8.06
CA ASP A 95 -6.96 -12.42 -8.21
C ASP A 95 -7.32 -11.08 -7.56
N SER A 96 -8.60 -10.81 -7.30
CA SER A 96 -9.01 -9.62 -6.56
C SER A 96 -8.62 -9.75 -5.09
N LYS A 97 -7.87 -8.77 -4.57
CA LYS A 97 -7.54 -8.61 -3.15
C LYS A 97 -8.16 -7.32 -2.61
N SER A 98 -8.29 -7.21 -1.28
CA SER A 98 -8.55 -5.92 -0.65
C SER A 98 -7.29 -5.07 -0.79
N VAL A 99 -7.41 -3.89 -1.38
CA VAL A 99 -6.26 -3.01 -1.65
C VAL A 99 -6.36 -1.78 -0.76
N LEU A 100 -5.25 -1.43 -0.12
CA LEU A 100 -5.14 -0.20 0.64
C LEU A 100 -4.68 0.91 -0.32
N ASN A 101 -5.57 1.85 -0.64
CA ASN A 101 -5.21 3.01 -1.46
C ASN A 101 -4.78 4.14 -0.54
N THR A 102 -3.57 4.65 -0.74
CA THR A 102 -3.06 5.81 0.00
C THR A 102 -3.04 7.02 -0.93
N TYR A 103 -3.66 8.12 -0.50
CA TYR A 103 -3.66 9.41 -1.21
C TYR A 103 -2.86 10.42 -0.41
N ILE A 104 -2.06 11.23 -1.08
CA ILE A 104 -1.32 12.32 -0.44
C ILE A 104 -2.04 13.62 -0.75
N TRP A 105 -2.14 14.54 0.22
CA TRP A 105 -2.84 15.80 0.00
C TRP A 105 -2.09 16.72 -0.97
N THR A 106 -0.76 16.62 -1.00
CA THR A 106 0.09 17.47 -1.84
C THR A 106 0.04 17.11 -3.32
N VAL A 107 -0.34 15.87 -3.66
CA VAL A 107 -0.51 15.39 -5.03
C VAL A 107 -1.66 14.41 -5.04
N ASN A 108 -2.72 14.70 -5.80
CA ASN A 108 -3.90 13.82 -5.96
C ASN A 108 -3.57 12.55 -6.78
N THR A 109 -2.49 11.87 -6.43
CA THR A 109 -2.03 10.61 -7.01
C THR A 109 -2.33 9.47 -6.06
N HIS A 110 -2.79 8.35 -6.63
CA HIS A 110 -3.04 7.13 -5.89
C HIS A 110 -1.74 6.33 -5.76
N LEU A 111 -1.36 6.01 -4.54
CA LEU A 111 -0.33 5.01 -4.28
C LEU A 111 -1.01 3.69 -3.90
N LEU A 112 -0.72 2.65 -4.68
CA LEU A 112 -1.05 1.27 -4.34
C LEU A 112 0.09 0.74 -3.47
N ARG A 113 -0.11 0.66 -2.15
CA ARG A 113 0.82 -0.03 -1.26
C ARG A 113 0.37 -1.49 -1.15
N GLU A 114 1.31 -2.42 -1.36
CA GLU A 114 1.02 -3.85 -1.39
C GLU A 114 0.58 -4.41 -0.02
N GLU A 115 -0.35 -5.35 -0.14
CA GLU A 115 -0.80 -6.42 0.75
C GLU A 115 -0.99 -6.09 2.24
N CYS A 116 -2.22 -5.71 2.58
CA CYS A 116 -2.77 -5.91 3.91
C CYS A 116 -2.77 -7.43 4.21
N GLU A 117 -1.70 -7.96 4.80
CA GLU A 117 -1.77 -9.18 5.62
C GLU A 117 -2.78 -8.88 6.75
N GLN A 118 -4.06 -9.14 6.50
CA GLN A 118 -5.15 -8.92 7.46
C GLN A 118 -5.10 -9.86 8.68
N ASN A 119 -3.93 -10.39 9.08
CA ASN A 119 -3.83 -11.44 10.10
C ASN A 119 -2.61 -11.37 11.06
N LYS A 120 -1.98 -10.22 11.36
CA LYS A 120 -0.90 -10.19 12.39
C LYS A 120 -0.93 -9.15 13.50
N GLU A 121 -1.71 -8.07 13.44
CA GLU A 121 -1.69 -7.06 14.52
C GLU A 121 -3.02 -6.87 15.27
N THR A 122 -3.84 -7.91 15.32
CA THR A 122 -4.84 -8.10 16.39
C THR A 122 -4.22 -8.33 17.78
N LEU A 123 -2.92 -8.09 17.99
CA LEU A 123 -2.19 -8.53 19.20
C LEU A 123 -1.23 -7.52 19.85
N LEU A 124 -1.25 -6.21 19.52
CA LEU A 124 -0.46 -5.22 20.29
C LEU A 124 -1.24 -4.02 20.83
N SER A 125 -2.53 -3.87 20.52
CA SER A 125 -3.43 -3.00 21.29
C SER A 125 -4.26 -3.85 22.26
N THR A 126 -3.64 -4.24 23.37
CA THR A 126 -4.24 -4.56 24.70
C THR A 126 -3.18 -5.18 25.63
N LYS A 127 -2.21 -4.37 26.04
CA LYS A 127 -1.63 -4.43 27.39
C LYS A 127 -1.69 -2.98 27.89
N ASN A 128 -2.85 -2.56 28.42
CA ASN A 128 -3.12 -2.46 29.86
C ASN A 128 -1.96 -1.74 30.55
N VAL A 129 -2.05 -0.43 30.82
CA VAL A 129 -2.80 0.15 31.96
C VAL A 129 -2.65 -0.73 33.20
N ALA A 130 -1.60 -0.44 33.96
CA ALA A 130 -1.52 -0.53 35.41
C ALA A 130 -0.38 0.38 35.85
#